data_AF-A0A8D8BZH5-F1
#
_entry.id   AF-A0A8D8BZH5-F1
#
_cell.length_a   1.000
_cell.length_b   1.000
_cell.length_c   1.000
_cell.angle_alpha   90.00
_cell.angle_beta   90.00
_cell.angle_gamma   90.00
#
_symmetry.space_group_name_H-M   'P 1'
#
loop_
_entity.id
_entity.type
_entity.pdbx_description
1 polymer ?
#
loop_
_entity_poly.entity_id
_entity_poly.type
_entity_poly.pdbx_seq_one_letter_code
_entity_poly.pdbx_strand_id
1 'polypeptide(L)'
;LPKRAVLLGSWPGAMHADELPYMFSMTNFPISPILPGNPALAVRSRMVRMWTNFAITGNPTPSSDNALQNVIWPTFNTQSMQYLDIGQNLVVGSRPNSARLDTWYDLEQRYANDPFRYPWQ
;
A
#
# COMPACT_ATOMS: atom_id res chain seq x y z
N LEU A 1 4.46 10.83 -7.66
CA LEU A 1 5.75 11.54 -7.82
C LEU A 1 6.41 11.12 -9.13
N PRO A 2 6.52 9.82 -9.45
CA PRO A 2 6.64 9.30 -10.82
C PRO A 2 5.61 9.84 -11.81
N LYS A 3 4.33 9.92 -11.41
CA LYS A 3 3.28 10.47 -12.29
C LYS A 3 3.55 11.90 -12.79
N ARG A 4 4.31 12.70 -12.02
CA ARG A 4 4.70 14.06 -12.45
C ARG A 4 5.77 14.03 -13.53
N ALA A 5 6.69 13.06 -13.49
CA ALA A 5 7.74 12.90 -14.48
C ALA A 5 7.18 12.45 -15.85
N VAL A 6 6.05 11.74 -15.85
CA VAL A 6 5.37 11.26 -17.08
C VAL A 6 4.11 12.06 -17.45
N LEU A 7 3.96 13.28 -16.92
CA LEU A 7 2.84 14.19 -17.21
C LEU A 7 1.43 13.67 -16.88
N LEU A 8 1.31 12.68 -16.00
CA LEU A 8 0.05 12.12 -15.49
C LEU A 8 -0.37 12.73 -14.14
N GLY A 9 0.16 13.90 -13.79
CA GLY A 9 -0.08 14.54 -12.49
C GLY A 9 -1.55 14.88 -12.19
N SER A 10 -2.35 15.15 -13.22
CA SER A 10 -3.78 15.47 -13.13
C SER A 10 -4.68 14.24 -12.97
N TRP A 11 -4.17 13.03 -13.21
CA TRP A 11 -4.97 11.82 -13.10
C TRP A 11 -5.10 11.40 -11.63
N PRO A 12 -6.33 11.05 -11.19
CA PRO A 12 -6.57 10.63 -9.82
C PRO A 12 -5.93 9.26 -9.55
N GLY A 13 -5.63 9.01 -8.28
CA GLY A 13 -5.04 7.76 -7.82
C GLY A 13 -3.51 7.78 -7.75
N ALA A 14 -3.00 6.65 -7.24
CA ALA A 14 -1.58 6.30 -7.21
C ALA A 14 -1.31 5.28 -8.32
N MET A 15 -0.28 5.53 -9.12
CA MET A 15 0.16 4.57 -10.14
C MET A 15 1.21 3.60 -9.56
N HIS A 16 1.58 2.59 -10.34
CA HIS A 16 2.69 1.73 -9.99
C HIS A 16 3.97 2.55 -9.72
N ALA A 17 4.71 2.18 -8.68
CA ALA A 17 5.93 2.84 -8.20
C ALA A 17 5.74 4.24 -7.58
N ASP A 18 4.51 4.79 -7.49
CA ASP A 18 4.29 6.09 -6.83
C ASP A 18 4.63 6.05 -5.32
N GLU A 19 4.70 4.88 -4.71
CA GLU A 19 5.08 4.67 -3.31
C GLU A 19 6.58 4.87 -3.05
N LEU A 20 7.44 4.64 -4.04
CA LEU A 20 8.89 4.60 -3.84
C LEU A 20 9.48 5.92 -3.29
N PRO A 21 9.08 7.11 -3.75
CA PRO A 21 9.61 8.37 -3.20
C PRO A 21 9.10 8.69 -1.79
N TYR A 22 8.10 7.97 -1.30
CA TYR A 22 7.69 8.03 0.11
C TYR A 22 8.57 7.15 1.01
N MET A 23 9.31 6.20 0.45
CA MET A 23 10.23 5.35 1.20
C MET A 23 11.68 5.81 1.07
N PHE A 24 12.10 6.17 -0.15
CA PHE A 24 13.49 6.44 -0.49
C PHE A 24 13.71 7.87 -0.95
N SER A 25 14.92 8.37 -0.70
CA SER A 25 15.37 9.63 -1.28
C SER A 25 15.68 9.42 -2.76
N MET A 26 14.88 10.03 -3.65
CA MET A 26 15.00 9.91 -5.10
C MET A 26 15.82 11.05 -5.73
N THR A 27 16.88 11.51 -5.06
CA THR A 27 17.66 12.70 -5.46
C THR A 27 18.30 12.61 -6.85
N ASN A 28 18.56 11.39 -7.34
CA ASN A 28 19.15 11.16 -8.66
C ASN A 28 18.11 11.01 -9.78
N PHE A 29 16.82 11.07 -9.46
CA PHE A 29 15.75 11.04 -10.45
C PHE A 29 15.21 12.45 -10.68
N PRO A 30 14.79 12.81 -11.92
CA PRO A 30 14.22 14.10 -12.25
C PRO A 30 12.78 14.23 -11.74
N ILE A 31 12.57 13.95 -10.46
CA ILE A 31 11.28 14.01 -9.78
C ILE A 31 11.29 15.28 -8.93
N SER A 32 10.32 16.15 -9.15
CA SER A 32 10.19 17.37 -8.35
C SER A 32 10.07 17.03 -6.86
N PRO A 33 10.78 17.74 -5.97
CA PRO A 33 10.70 17.49 -4.53
C PRO A 33 9.27 17.69 -4.02
N ILE A 34 8.94 17.01 -2.93
CA ILE A 34 7.72 17.30 -2.19
C ILE A 34 7.91 18.65 -1.50
N LEU A 35 7.10 19.64 -1.89
CA LEU A 35 7.19 20.98 -1.32
C LEU A 35 6.73 20.99 0.15
N PRO A 36 7.29 21.88 0.98
CA PRO A 36 6.81 22.10 2.35
C PRO A 36 5.29 22.34 2.40
N GLY A 37 4.63 21.80 3.42
CA GLY A 37 3.18 21.90 3.59
C GLY A 37 2.35 20.95 2.72
N ASN A 38 2.97 20.17 1.83
CA ASN A 38 2.24 19.17 1.05
C ASN A 38 1.88 17.95 1.92
N PRO A 39 0.62 17.46 1.92
CA PRO A 39 0.21 16.25 2.65
C PRO A 39 1.06 15.01 2.36
N ALA A 40 1.71 14.94 1.19
CA ALA A 40 2.64 13.88 0.83
C ALA A 40 3.84 13.74 1.81
N LEU A 41 4.23 14.81 2.51
CA LEU A 41 5.26 14.73 3.56
C LEU A 41 4.80 13.89 4.75
N ALA A 42 3.54 14.03 5.16
CA ALA A 42 2.97 13.22 6.24
C ALA A 42 2.90 11.74 5.84
N VAL A 43 2.50 11.46 4.60
CA VAL A 43 2.51 10.09 4.04
C VAL A 43 3.92 9.51 4.06
N ARG A 44 4.93 10.28 3.62
CA ARG A 44 6.35 9.87 3.66
C ARG A 44 6.79 9.50 5.07
N SER A 45 6.56 10.37 6.05
CA SER A 45 6.93 10.11 7.44
C SER A 45 6.25 8.86 8.01
N ARG A 46 4.97 8.63 7.68
CA ARG A 46 4.24 7.44 8.09
C ARG A 46 4.78 6.16 7.47
N MET A 47 5.04 6.17 6.16
CA MET A 47 5.62 5.03 5.44
C MET A 47 6.95 4.64 6.05
N VAL A 48 7.88 5.59 6.20
CA VAL A 48 9.19 5.29 6.81
C VAL A 48 9.02 4.73 8.23
N ARG A 49 8.19 5.37 9.06
CA ARG A 49 7.97 4.93 10.45
C ARG A 49 7.36 3.53 10.55
N MET A 50 6.34 3.23 9.76
CA MET A 50 5.71 1.90 9.73
C MET A 50 6.69 0.81 9.26
N TRP A 51 7.49 1.08 8.23
CA TRP A 51 8.49 0.12 7.74
C TRP A 51 9.63 -0.07 8.74
N THR A 52 10.08 1.00 9.42
CA THR A 52 11.07 0.90 10.50
C THR A 52 10.53 0.08 11.66
N ASN A 53 9.30 0.32 12.11
CA ASN A 53 8.67 -0.45 13.18
C ASN A 53 8.55 -1.94 12.80
N PHE A 54 8.16 -2.23 11.57
CA PHE A 54 8.08 -3.60 11.07
C PHE A 54 9.45 -4.28 11.06
N ALA A 55 10.51 -3.60 10.60
CA ALA A 55 11.85 -4.14 10.59
C ALA A 55 12.39 -4.44 12.01
N ILE A 56 12.02 -3.63 13.01
CA ILE A 56 12.46 -3.81 14.40
C ILE A 56 11.63 -4.87 15.14
N THR A 57 10.32 -4.88 14.94
CA THR A 57 9.37 -5.60 15.81
C THR A 57 8.53 -6.66 15.12
N GLY A 58 8.50 -6.68 13.78
CA GLY A 58 7.55 -7.47 12.99
C GLY A 58 6.13 -6.89 12.93
N ASN A 59 5.86 -5.75 13.58
CA ASN A 59 4.57 -5.06 13.56
C ASN A 59 4.73 -3.58 13.12
N PRO A 60 4.05 -3.10 12.05
CA PRO A 60 4.17 -1.72 11.60
C PRO A 60 3.61 -0.68 12.59
N THR A 61 2.67 -1.08 13.44
CA THR A 61 1.97 -0.25 14.43
C THR A 61 1.92 -0.99 15.79
N PRO A 62 3.06 -1.16 16.47
CA PRO A 62 3.15 -1.99 17.67
C PRO A 62 2.45 -1.37 18.90
N SER A 63 2.22 -0.06 18.89
CA SER A 63 1.55 0.69 19.94
C SER A 63 0.87 1.94 19.38
N SER A 64 0.08 2.62 20.21
CA SER A 64 -0.55 3.89 19.86
C SER A 64 0.51 4.96 19.58
N ASP A 65 0.39 5.59 18.42
CA ASP A 65 1.39 6.50 17.89
C ASP A 65 0.73 7.66 17.15
N ASN A 66 0.89 8.88 17.68
CA ASN A 66 0.26 10.07 17.12
C ASN A 66 0.68 10.31 15.66
N ALA A 67 1.93 10.00 15.29
CA ALA A 67 2.39 10.14 13.91
C ALA A 67 1.65 9.20 12.94
N LEU A 68 1.19 8.06 13.45
CA LEU A 68 0.37 7.06 12.77
C LEU A 68 -1.12 7.20 13.14
N GLN A 69 -1.55 8.40 13.58
CA GLN A 69 -2.95 8.69 13.94
C GLN A 69 -3.54 7.74 14.99
N ASN A 70 -2.68 7.15 15.83
CA ASN A 70 -3.04 6.13 16.80
C ASN A 70 -3.72 4.89 16.18
N VAL A 71 -3.59 4.69 14.87
CA VAL A 71 -4.16 3.53 14.16
C VAL A 71 -3.31 2.31 14.46
N ILE A 72 -3.98 1.21 14.79
CA ILE A 72 -3.40 -0.13 14.84
C ILE A 72 -3.77 -0.83 13.53
N TRP A 73 -2.77 -1.16 12.72
CA TRP A 73 -2.93 -1.95 11.51
C TRP A 73 -3.18 -3.42 11.91
N PRO A 74 -4.38 -3.97 11.68
CA PRO A 74 -4.68 -5.36 11.98
C PRO A 74 -3.87 -6.32 11.09
N THR A 75 -3.47 -7.46 11.67
CA THR A 75 -2.85 -8.55 10.91
C THR A 75 -3.82 -9.09 9.86
N PHE A 76 -3.31 -9.26 8.64
CA PHE A 76 -4.09 -9.84 7.55
C PHE A 76 -4.56 -11.26 7.89
N ASN A 77 -5.81 -11.56 7.55
CA ASN A 77 -6.36 -12.91 7.54
C ASN A 77 -7.31 -13.07 6.36
N THR A 78 -7.52 -14.32 5.93
CA THR A 78 -8.31 -14.63 4.72
C THR A 78 -9.82 -14.42 4.92
N GLN A 79 -10.33 -14.40 6.15
CA GLN A 79 -11.76 -14.18 6.40
C GLN A 79 -12.15 -12.71 6.22
N SER A 80 -11.41 -11.81 6.86
CA SER A 80 -11.72 -10.37 6.89
C SER A 80 -10.97 -9.57 5.82
N MET A 81 -9.83 -10.08 5.34
CA MET A 81 -8.96 -9.43 4.36
C MET A 81 -8.73 -7.95 4.67
N GLN A 82 -8.42 -7.66 5.94
CA GLN A 82 -8.18 -6.29 6.38
C GLN A 82 -6.89 -5.74 5.78
N TYR A 83 -6.94 -4.47 5.42
CA TYR A 83 -5.80 -3.74 4.88
C TYR A 83 -5.80 -2.32 5.44
N LEU A 84 -4.66 -1.64 5.29
CA LEU A 84 -4.53 -0.23 5.62
C LEU A 84 -4.47 0.59 4.34
N ASP A 85 -5.43 1.50 4.15
CA ASP A 85 -5.34 2.55 3.15
C ASP A 85 -4.43 3.66 3.68
N ILE A 86 -3.30 3.87 2.98
CA ILE A 86 -2.24 4.78 3.37
C ILE A 86 -2.33 6.04 2.50
N GLY A 87 -3.12 7.00 2.97
CA GLY A 87 -3.23 8.34 2.38
C GLY A 87 -2.89 9.44 3.37
N GLN A 88 -3.48 10.63 3.14
CA GLN A 88 -3.44 11.73 4.12
C GLN A 88 -3.96 11.29 5.49
N ASN A 89 -4.94 10.39 5.51
CA ASN A 89 -5.38 9.65 6.68
C ASN A 89 -5.09 8.16 6.49
N LEU A 90 -4.84 7.47 7.59
CA LEU A 90 -4.76 6.02 7.68
C LEU A 90 -6.15 5.50 7.95
N VAL A 91 -6.66 4.65 7.04
CA VAL A 91 -8.01 4.08 7.15
C VAL A 91 -7.91 2.57 7.07
N VAL A 92 -8.40 1.88 8.09
CA VAL A 92 -8.49 0.41 8.05
C VAL A 92 -9.71 0.04 7.21
N GLY A 93 -9.47 -0.72 6.15
CA GLY A 93 -10.51 -1.29 5.29
C GLY A 93 -10.54 -2.81 5.37
N SER A 94 -11.51 -3.40 4.68
CA SER A 94 -11.66 -4.85 4.52
C SER A 94 -12.07 -5.17 3.09
N ARG A 95 -11.67 -6.34 2.58
CA ARG A 95 -12.05 -6.86 1.24
C ARG A 95 -11.84 -5.83 0.11
N PRO A 96 -10.60 -5.42 -0.17
CA PRO A 96 -10.32 -4.39 -1.17
C PRO A 96 -10.79 -4.84 -2.56
N ASN A 97 -11.50 -3.98 -3.28
CA ASN A 97 -11.98 -4.25 -4.65
C ASN A 97 -12.74 -5.59 -4.79
N SER A 98 -13.59 -5.94 -3.82
CA SER A 98 -14.22 -7.27 -3.72
C SER A 98 -14.83 -7.76 -5.04
N ALA A 99 -15.64 -6.96 -5.74
CA ALA A 99 -16.26 -7.36 -7.00
C ALA A 99 -15.26 -7.83 -8.06
N ARG A 100 -14.10 -7.15 -8.15
CA ARG A 100 -13.02 -7.53 -9.06
C ARG A 100 -12.34 -8.83 -8.59
N LEU A 101 -12.03 -8.94 -7.31
CA LEU A 101 -11.42 -10.15 -6.74
C LEU A 101 -12.34 -11.36 -6.92
N ASP A 102 -13.62 -11.21 -6.59
CA ASP A 102 -14.64 -12.26 -6.71
C ASP A 102 -14.77 -12.72 -8.18
N THR A 103 -14.67 -11.80 -9.15
CA THR A 103 -14.66 -12.14 -10.58
C THR A 103 -13.42 -12.96 -10.96
N TRP A 104 -12.23 -12.55 -10.52
CA TRP A 104 -11.01 -13.31 -10.81
C TRP A 104 -11.00 -14.69 -10.15
N TYR A 105 -11.45 -14.79 -8.90
CA TYR A 105 -11.59 -16.07 -8.21
C TYR A 105 -12.61 -16.99 -8.89
N ASP A 106 -13.72 -16.46 -9.40
CA ASP A 106 -14.70 -17.23 -10.18
C ASP A 106 -14.08 -17.78 -11.47
N LEU A 107 -13.34 -16.95 -12.22
CA LEU A 107 -12.65 -17.38 -13.43
C LEU A 107 -11.57 -18.43 -13.14
N GLU A 108 -10.80 -18.24 -12.08
CA GLU A 108 -9.80 -19.20 -11.61
C GLU A 108 -10.47 -20.55 -11.29
N GLN A 109 -11.54 -20.55 -10.50
CA GLN A 109 -12.25 -21.79 -10.14
C GLN A 109 -12.82 -22.54 -11.34
N ARG A 110 -13.32 -21.82 -12.35
CA ARG A 110 -13.96 -22.43 -13.53
C ARG A 110 -12.96 -22.90 -14.58
N TYR A 111 -11.85 -22.18 -14.75
CA TYR A 111 -11.02 -22.29 -15.95
C TYR A 111 -9.52 -22.44 -15.68
N ALA A 112 -9.06 -22.31 -14.43
CA ALA A 112 -7.65 -22.53 -14.14
C ALA A 112 -7.31 -24.01 -14.32
N ASN A 113 -6.79 -24.33 -15.50
CA ASN A 113 -6.01 -25.55 -15.72
C ASN A 113 -4.62 -25.27 -15.17
N ASP A 114 -4.46 -25.34 -13.85
CA ASP A 114 -3.16 -25.19 -13.22
C ASP A 114 -2.26 -26.35 -13.67
N PRO A 115 -1.27 -26.10 -14.56
CA PRO A 115 -0.40 -27.15 -15.06
C PRO A 115 0.58 -27.64 -13.98
N PHE A 116 0.57 -27.02 -12.79
CA PHE A 116 1.38 -27.36 -11.63
C PHE A 116 0.54 -27.93 -10.46
N ARG A 117 -0.77 -28.11 -10.63
CA ARG A 117 -1.62 -28.82 -9.67
C ARG A 117 -1.41 -30.32 -9.83
N TYR A 118 -0.47 -30.87 -9.06
CA TYR A 118 -0.28 -32.30 -9.03
C TYR A 118 -1.44 -32.95 -8.25
N PRO A 119 -2.05 -34.05 -8.74
CA PRO A 119 -3.17 -34.72 -8.08
C PRO A 119 -2.89 -35.34 -6.69
N TRP A 120 -1.68 -35.16 -6.15
CA TRP A 120 -1.18 -35.86 -4.97
C TRP A 120 -0.63 -34.93 -3.89
N GLN A 121 -1.03 -33.65 -3.91
CA GLN A 121 -0.89 -32.70 -2.80
C GLN A 121 -2.27 -32.36 -2.26
#